data_AF-A0A4V1ZD28-F1
#
_entry.id   AF-A0A4V1ZD28-F1
#
_cell.length_a   1.000
_cell.length_b   1.000
_cell.length_c   1.000
_cell.angle_alpha   90.00
_cell.angle_beta   90.00
_cell.angle_gamma   90.00
#
_symmetry.space_group_name_H-M   'P 1'
#
loop_
_entity.id
_entity.type
_entity.pdbx_description
1 polymer ?
#
loop_
_entity_poly.entity_id
_entity_poly.type
_entity_poly.pdbx_seq_one_letter_code
_entity_poly.pdbx_strand_id
1 'polypeptide(L)'
;MELSHAISDIILALVGFFVFFRYLFKLDLVACLLWEAFVLSVTVAALFGAFRFLGFSPYPLIVSEFFQHLAGTVGALCLVFVTLFLVLKKPIPVSFAYIVVALGFVAFAVVRLTDNLQVLNIISLVCIPAVLILGIWALIKGERSIGAWLILAVVALVMGTYNKSFMANSIIDHIDIYHYLLAISLFCFGRAARHQTH
;
A
#
# COMPACT_ATOMS: atom_id res chain seq x y z
N MET A 1 6.65 -25.75 -1.43
CA MET A 1 6.59 -24.38 -1.98
C MET A 1 5.98 -23.37 -1.00
N GLU A 2 5.33 -23.79 0.08
CA GLU A 2 4.88 -22.89 1.18
C GLU A 2 6.02 -22.08 1.84
N LEU A 3 7.22 -22.65 1.95
CA LEU A 3 8.35 -21.98 2.60
C LEU A 3 8.84 -20.75 1.81
N SER A 4 8.80 -20.77 0.47
CA SER A 4 9.22 -19.60 -0.32
C SER A 4 8.23 -18.44 -0.15
N HIS A 5 6.94 -18.75 -0.08
CA HIS A 5 5.89 -17.78 0.22
C HIS A 5 6.02 -17.18 1.61
N ALA A 6 6.33 -18.00 2.62
CA ALA A 6 6.62 -17.51 3.96
C ALA A 6 7.82 -16.55 3.97
N ILE A 7 8.89 -16.89 3.25
CA ILE A 7 10.09 -16.05 3.16
C ILE A 7 9.79 -14.72 2.45
N SER A 8 9.07 -14.76 1.33
CA SER A 8 8.75 -13.55 0.55
C SER A 8 7.81 -12.62 1.32
N ASP A 9 6.84 -13.16 2.08
CA ASP A 9 5.99 -12.39 3.00
C ASP A 9 6.79 -11.78 4.17
N ILE A 10 7.73 -12.53 4.76
CA ILE A 10 8.63 -12.00 5.81
C ILE A 10 9.43 -10.82 5.26
N ILE A 11 9.96 -10.93 4.04
CA ILE A 11 10.71 -9.85 3.40
C ILE A 11 9.80 -8.62 3.19
N LEU A 12 8.58 -8.81 2.70
CA LEU A 12 7.60 -7.73 2.57
C LEU A 12 7.31 -7.05 3.91
N ALA A 13 7.07 -7.84 4.97
CA ALA A 13 6.83 -7.32 6.31
C ALA A 13 8.04 -6.54 6.85
N LEU A 14 9.27 -7.06 6.69
CA LEU A 14 10.49 -6.38 7.11
C LEU A 14 10.69 -5.05 6.37
N VAL A 15 10.42 -5.01 5.07
CA VAL A 15 10.48 -3.76 4.29
C VAL A 15 9.42 -2.78 4.76
N GLY A 16 8.21 -3.25 5.06
CA GLY A 16 7.14 -2.44 5.63
C GLY A 16 7.52 -1.79 6.97
N PHE A 17 8.04 -2.59 7.90
CA PHE A 17 8.57 -2.08 9.18
C PHE A 17 9.73 -1.09 8.97
N PHE A 18 10.67 -1.42 8.08
CA PHE A 18 11.76 -0.53 7.74
C PHE A 18 11.25 0.82 7.22
N VAL A 19 10.27 0.82 6.30
CA VAL A 19 9.68 2.03 5.75
C VAL A 19 9.02 2.88 6.83
N PHE A 20 8.27 2.23 7.74
CA PHE A 20 7.64 2.90 8.86
C PHE A 20 8.67 3.63 9.74
N PHE A 21 9.66 2.92 10.28
CA PHE A 21 10.65 3.52 11.19
C PHE A 21 11.60 4.49 10.49
N ARG A 22 11.97 4.22 9.23
CA ARG A 22 12.97 5.03 8.52
C ARG A 22 12.40 6.33 7.98
N TYR A 23 11.14 6.31 7.54
CA TYR A 23 10.50 7.42 6.82
C TYR A 23 9.23 7.94 7.51
N LEU A 24 8.25 7.08 7.81
CA LEU A 24 6.91 7.54 8.22
C LEU A 24 6.86 8.06 9.66
N PHE A 25 7.56 7.42 10.59
CA PHE A 25 7.57 7.80 12.02
C PHE A 25 8.12 9.22 12.27
N LYS A 26 8.78 9.81 11.27
CA LYS A 26 9.37 11.15 11.35
C LYS A 26 8.43 12.25 10.85
N LEU A 27 7.27 11.88 10.30
CA LEU A 27 6.28 12.81 9.78
C LEU A 27 5.43 13.39 10.91
N ASP A 28 4.69 14.45 10.61
CA ASP A 28 3.61 14.90 11.49
C ASP A 28 2.56 13.80 11.65
N LEU A 29 1.84 13.82 12.78
CA LEU A 29 0.90 12.76 13.15
C LEU A 29 -0.14 12.48 12.04
N VAL A 30 -0.61 13.53 11.36
CA VAL A 30 -1.68 13.41 10.36
C VAL A 30 -1.16 12.80 9.08
N ALA A 31 0.00 13.25 8.56
CA ALA A 31 0.59 12.59 7.40
C ALA A 31 1.04 11.16 7.73
N CYS A 32 1.60 10.94 8.92
CA CYS A 32 1.98 9.61 9.41
C CYS A 32 0.79 8.65 9.36
N LEU A 33 -0.35 9.05 9.96
CA LEU A 33 -1.59 8.28 9.99
C LEU A 33 -2.09 7.90 8.58
N LEU A 34 -2.02 8.84 7.64
CA LEU A 34 -2.52 8.59 6.28
C LEU A 34 -1.60 7.66 5.48
N TRP A 35 -0.28 7.80 5.62
CA TRP A 35 0.67 6.89 4.97
C TRP A 35 0.65 5.49 5.58
N GLU A 36 0.60 5.40 6.91
CA GLU A 36 0.62 4.12 7.62
C GLU A 36 -0.65 3.32 7.39
N ALA A 37 -1.80 3.96 7.16
CA ALA A 37 -3.04 3.26 6.83
C ALA A 37 -2.87 2.26 5.66
N PHE A 38 -2.03 2.59 4.68
CA PHE A 38 -1.63 1.65 3.63
C PHE A 38 -0.45 0.77 4.05
N VAL A 39 0.67 1.38 4.46
CA VAL A 39 1.93 0.67 4.70
C VAL A 39 1.81 -0.34 5.83
N LEU A 40 1.25 0.06 6.97
CA LEU A 40 1.07 -0.82 8.13
C LEU A 40 0.06 -1.92 7.82
N SER A 41 -1.01 -1.63 7.10
CA SER A 41 -1.98 -2.65 6.69
C SER A 41 -1.32 -3.73 5.83
N VAL A 42 -0.54 -3.35 4.82
CA VAL A 42 0.22 -4.33 4.01
C VAL A 42 1.24 -5.08 4.86
N THR A 43 1.94 -4.39 5.76
CA THR A 43 2.95 -4.99 6.64
C THR A 43 2.35 -6.08 7.55
N VAL A 44 1.23 -5.78 8.19
CA VAL A 44 0.54 -6.73 9.08
C VAL A 44 -0.07 -7.87 8.25
N ALA A 45 -0.65 -7.57 7.09
CA ALA A 45 -1.15 -8.59 6.18
C ALA A 45 -0.06 -9.60 5.79
N ALA A 46 1.14 -9.11 5.45
CA ALA A 46 2.30 -9.94 5.09
C ALA A 46 2.84 -10.74 6.28
N LEU A 47 2.92 -10.14 7.48
CA LEU A 47 3.39 -10.84 8.68
C LEU A 47 2.47 -12.04 9.02
N PHE A 48 1.16 -11.83 9.00
CA PHE A 48 0.20 -12.92 9.24
C PHE A 48 0.08 -13.87 8.04
N GLY A 49 0.35 -13.39 6.82
CA GLY A 49 0.54 -14.22 5.63
C GLY A 49 1.69 -15.23 5.80
N ALA A 50 2.84 -14.77 6.29
CA ALA A 50 3.97 -15.63 6.62
C ALA A 50 3.61 -16.69 7.67
N PHE A 51 2.95 -16.29 8.76
CA PHE A 51 2.50 -17.26 9.78
C PHE A 51 1.52 -18.30 9.22
N ARG A 52 0.64 -17.90 8.29
CA ARG A 52 -0.23 -18.85 7.59
C ARG A 52 0.59 -19.88 6.81
N PHE A 53 1.55 -19.43 6.00
CA PHE A 53 2.41 -20.31 5.19
C PHE A 53 3.34 -21.20 6.04
N LEU A 54 3.64 -20.80 7.29
CA LEU A 54 4.36 -21.63 8.26
C LEU A 54 3.48 -22.66 9.00
N GLY A 55 2.18 -22.71 8.70
CA GLY A 55 1.27 -23.74 9.23
C GLY A 55 0.45 -23.32 10.45
N PHE A 56 0.48 -22.06 10.88
CA PHE A 56 -0.27 -21.58 12.07
C PHE A 56 -1.75 -21.26 11.79
N SER A 57 -2.34 -21.81 10.73
CA SER A 57 -3.75 -21.66 10.31
C SER A 57 -4.74 -22.15 11.39
N PRO A 58 -5.97 -21.58 11.53
CA PRO A 58 -6.69 -20.67 10.61
C PRO A 58 -6.64 -19.19 10.96
N TYR A 59 -6.33 -18.81 12.20
CA TYR A 59 -6.40 -17.41 12.62
C TYR A 59 -5.53 -16.43 11.80
N PRO A 60 -4.28 -16.77 11.42
CA PRO A 60 -3.46 -15.88 10.60
C PRO A 60 -4.03 -15.60 9.21
N LEU A 61 -4.81 -16.53 8.64
CA LEU A 61 -5.48 -16.28 7.36
C LEU A 61 -6.51 -15.15 7.50
N ILE A 62 -7.37 -15.24 8.51
CA ILE A 62 -8.44 -14.26 8.78
C ILE A 62 -7.84 -12.87 9.02
N VAL A 63 -6.75 -12.80 9.80
CA VAL A 63 -6.06 -11.54 10.07
C VAL A 63 -5.39 -10.99 8.82
N SER A 64 -4.72 -11.83 8.03
CA SER A 64 -4.09 -11.39 6.78
C SER A 64 -5.12 -10.80 5.81
N GLU A 65 -6.24 -11.51 5.57
CA GLU A 65 -7.33 -11.04 4.69
C GLU A 65 -7.95 -9.73 5.20
N PHE A 66 -8.17 -9.60 6.51
CA PHE A 66 -8.67 -8.36 7.12
C PHE A 66 -7.79 -7.17 6.75
N PHE A 67 -6.47 -7.30 6.92
CA PHE A 67 -5.53 -6.22 6.66
C PHE A 67 -5.29 -5.99 5.16
N GLN A 68 -5.43 -7.01 4.30
CA GLN A 68 -5.45 -6.83 2.85
C GLN A 68 -6.64 -5.97 2.42
N HIS A 69 -7.83 -6.25 2.95
CA HIS A 69 -9.02 -5.45 2.68
C HIS A 69 -8.89 -4.03 3.23
N LEU A 70 -8.26 -3.87 4.40
CA LEU A 70 -7.99 -2.56 5.00
C LEU A 70 -7.02 -1.73 4.13
N ALA A 71 -5.96 -2.36 3.62
CA ALA A 71 -5.01 -1.74 2.70
C ALA A 71 -5.70 -1.28 1.40
N GLY A 72 -6.54 -2.13 0.80
CA GLY A 72 -7.24 -1.81 -0.45
C GLY A 72 -8.42 -0.83 -0.30
N THR A 73 -8.82 -0.47 0.92
CA THR A 73 -9.90 0.49 1.21
C THR A 73 -9.37 1.74 1.91
N VAL A 74 -9.25 1.70 3.24
CA VAL A 74 -8.72 2.80 4.06
C VAL A 74 -7.34 3.22 3.56
N GLY A 75 -6.44 2.24 3.38
CA GLY A 75 -5.08 2.50 2.91
C GLY A 75 -5.06 3.19 1.56
N ALA A 76 -5.78 2.66 0.56
CA ALA A 76 -5.82 3.20 -0.79
C ALA A 76 -6.34 4.65 -0.85
N LEU A 77 -7.43 4.96 -0.13
CA LEU A 77 -8.00 6.30 -0.08
C LEU A 77 -7.09 7.30 0.65
N CYS A 78 -6.53 6.89 1.79
CA CYS A 78 -5.57 7.71 2.53
C CYS A 78 -4.31 7.98 1.69
N LEU A 79 -3.83 6.97 0.96
CA LEU A 79 -2.67 7.06 0.08
C LEU A 79 -2.87 8.10 -1.04
N VAL A 80 -4.05 8.11 -1.69
CA VAL A 80 -4.39 9.15 -2.69
C VAL A 80 -4.38 10.53 -2.05
N PHE A 81 -5.04 10.66 -0.90
CA PHE A 81 -5.20 11.96 -0.25
C PHE A 81 -3.87 12.54 0.24
N VAL A 82 -3.05 11.74 0.92
CA VAL A 82 -1.73 12.21 1.39
C VAL A 82 -0.80 12.52 0.21
N THR A 83 -0.87 11.73 -0.87
CA THR A 83 -0.11 11.99 -2.10
C THR A 83 -0.52 13.30 -2.75
N LEU A 84 -1.81 13.64 -2.76
CA LEU A 84 -2.29 14.91 -3.30
C LEU A 84 -1.63 16.08 -2.56
N PHE A 85 -1.62 16.06 -1.23
CA PHE A 85 -1.02 17.13 -0.43
C PHE A 85 0.51 17.16 -0.51
N LEU A 86 1.16 15.99 -0.65
CA LEU A 86 2.59 15.89 -0.96
C LEU A 86 2.93 16.64 -2.27
N VAL A 87 2.16 16.39 -3.33
CA VAL A 87 2.37 17.00 -4.66
C VAL A 87 1.95 18.47 -4.70
N LEU A 88 0.96 18.85 -3.90
CA LEU A 88 0.56 20.25 -3.75
C LEU A 88 1.54 21.06 -2.90
N LYS A 89 2.43 20.41 -2.12
CA LYS A 89 3.30 21.06 -1.13
C LYS A 89 2.51 21.93 -0.16
N LYS A 90 1.38 21.40 0.31
CA LYS A 90 0.48 22.08 1.25
C LYS A 90 0.32 21.24 2.52
N PRO A 91 0.12 21.89 3.68
CA PRO A 91 -0.18 21.17 4.91
C PRO A 91 -1.50 20.41 4.76
N ILE A 92 -1.59 19.26 5.42
CA ILE A 92 -2.77 18.41 5.38
C ILE A 92 -3.81 18.96 6.35
N PRO A 93 -5.00 19.35 5.89
CA PRO A 93 -6.04 19.83 6.78
C PRO A 93 -6.64 18.66 7.56
N VAL A 94 -6.47 18.70 8.89
CA VAL A 94 -6.84 17.64 9.83
C VAL A 94 -8.29 17.15 9.66
N SER A 95 -9.23 18.08 9.50
CA SER A 95 -10.65 17.73 9.34
C SER A 95 -10.91 16.85 8.11
N PHE A 96 -10.25 17.15 6.98
CA PHE A 96 -10.40 16.34 5.78
C PHE A 96 -9.67 15.00 5.89
N ALA A 97 -8.54 14.94 6.60
CA ALA A 97 -7.85 13.68 6.87
C ALA A 97 -8.77 12.69 7.61
N TYR A 98 -9.47 13.14 8.66
CA TYR A 98 -10.42 12.29 9.37
C TYR A 98 -11.62 11.88 8.51
N ILE A 99 -12.12 12.77 7.65
CA ILE A 99 -13.20 12.43 6.71
C ILE A 99 -12.75 11.32 5.75
N VAL A 100 -11.54 11.42 5.20
CA VAL A 100 -10.99 10.40 4.28
C VAL A 100 -10.80 9.06 4.98
N VAL A 101 -10.26 9.06 6.20
CA VAL A 101 -10.12 7.85 7.02
C VAL A 101 -11.49 7.23 7.29
N ALA A 102 -12.49 8.04 7.69
CA ALA A 102 -13.84 7.57 7.96
C ALA A 102 -14.50 6.98 6.70
N LEU A 103 -14.38 7.64 5.54
CA LEU A 103 -14.88 7.10 4.27
C LEU A 103 -14.20 5.77 3.91
N GLY A 104 -12.91 5.64 4.18
CA GLY A 104 -12.19 4.38 4.04
C GLY A 104 -12.76 3.28 4.91
N PHE A 105 -13.07 3.57 6.17
CA PHE A 105 -13.65 2.59 7.09
C PHE A 105 -15.09 2.22 6.72
N VAL A 106 -15.87 3.16 6.18
CA VAL A 106 -17.18 2.86 5.61
C VAL A 106 -17.04 1.89 4.43
N ALA A 107 -16.12 2.17 3.50
CA ALA A 107 -15.86 1.27 2.37
C ALA A 107 -15.37 -0.12 2.84
N PHE A 108 -14.48 -0.16 3.83
CA PHE A 108 -14.02 -1.39 4.47
C PHE A 108 -15.18 -2.19 5.08
N ALA A 109 -16.06 -1.52 5.83
CA ALA A 109 -17.23 -2.16 6.43
C ALA A 109 -18.18 -2.71 5.36
N VAL A 110 -18.43 -1.98 4.27
CA VAL A 110 -19.24 -2.48 3.15
C VAL A 110 -18.61 -3.74 2.56
N VAL A 111 -17.31 -3.75 2.27
CA VAL A 111 -16.61 -4.93 1.75
C VAL A 111 -16.74 -6.12 2.70
N ARG A 112 -16.54 -5.92 4.01
CA ARG A 112 -16.56 -7.01 5.00
C ARG A 112 -17.95 -7.51 5.37
N LEU A 113 -18.98 -6.66 5.33
CA LEU A 113 -20.34 -7.06 5.70
C LEU A 113 -21.13 -7.66 4.54
N THR A 114 -20.70 -7.41 3.30
CA THR A 114 -21.40 -7.89 2.09
C THR A 114 -20.58 -8.88 1.28
N ASP A 115 -19.33 -9.17 1.69
CA ASP A 115 -18.34 -9.95 0.94
C ASP A 115 -18.17 -9.48 -0.52
N ASN A 116 -18.48 -8.21 -0.79
CA ASN A 116 -18.47 -7.66 -2.13
C ASN A 116 -17.06 -7.20 -2.53
N LEU A 117 -16.26 -8.14 -3.02
CA LEU A 117 -14.92 -7.87 -3.56
C LEU A 117 -14.91 -6.92 -4.78
N GLN A 118 -16.06 -6.71 -5.44
CA GLN A 118 -16.12 -5.73 -6.54
C GLN A 118 -15.87 -4.31 -6.03
N VAL A 119 -16.32 -3.97 -4.82
CA VAL A 119 -16.07 -2.65 -4.22
C VAL A 119 -14.57 -2.43 -4.02
N LEU A 120 -13.86 -3.44 -3.49
CA LEU A 120 -12.41 -3.41 -3.33
C LEU A 120 -11.68 -3.19 -4.68
N ASN A 121 -12.13 -3.90 -5.71
CA ASN A 121 -11.58 -3.77 -7.06
C ASN A 121 -11.85 -2.39 -7.66
N ILE A 122 -13.04 -1.83 -7.48
CA ILE A 122 -13.39 -0.48 -7.96
C ILE A 122 -12.52 0.57 -7.26
N ILE A 123 -12.34 0.46 -5.93
CA ILE A 123 -11.49 1.40 -5.18
C ILE A 123 -10.05 1.32 -5.69
N SER A 124 -9.52 0.12 -5.89
CA SER A 124 -8.17 -0.09 -6.42
C SER A 124 -8.02 0.47 -7.84
N LEU A 125 -9.03 0.24 -8.69
CA LEU A 125 -9.09 0.73 -10.07
C LEU A 125 -9.08 2.26 -10.15
N VAL A 126 -9.61 2.97 -9.15
CA VAL A 126 -9.61 4.44 -9.12
C VAL A 126 -8.37 4.98 -8.41
N CYS A 127 -8.02 4.44 -7.24
CA CYS A 127 -6.99 4.99 -6.37
C CYS A 127 -5.58 4.79 -6.96
N ILE A 128 -5.28 3.61 -7.51
CA ILE A 128 -3.94 3.32 -8.05
C ILE A 128 -3.62 4.26 -9.24
N PRO A 129 -4.50 4.41 -10.25
CA PRO A 129 -4.28 5.41 -11.31
C PRO A 129 -4.27 6.85 -10.81
N ALA A 130 -5.07 7.19 -9.79
CA ALA A 130 -5.04 8.54 -9.22
C ALA A 130 -3.65 8.88 -8.63
N VAL A 131 -3.03 7.97 -7.88
CA VAL A 131 -1.66 8.15 -7.37
C VAL A 131 -0.66 8.27 -8.52
N LEU A 132 -0.82 7.50 -9.59
CA LEU A 132 0.04 7.62 -10.78
C LEU A 132 -0.08 8.99 -11.45
N ILE A 133 -1.32 9.48 -11.64
CA ILE A 133 -1.59 10.81 -12.21
C ILE A 133 -0.96 11.89 -11.34
N LEU A 134 -1.06 11.77 -10.01
CA LEU A 134 -0.40 12.69 -9.08
C LEU A 134 1.12 12.63 -9.19
N GLY A 135 1.70 11.43 -9.35
CA GLY A 135 3.13 11.25 -9.59
C GLY A 135 3.60 11.93 -10.89
N ILE A 136 2.85 11.76 -11.98
CA ILE A 136 3.10 12.45 -13.25
C ILE A 136 2.97 13.97 -13.08
N TRP A 137 1.93 14.44 -12.37
CA TRP A 137 1.74 15.85 -12.11
C TRP A 137 2.88 16.47 -11.29
N ALA A 138 3.43 15.72 -10.33
CA ALA A 138 4.61 16.12 -9.58
C ALA A 138 5.84 16.34 -10.50
N LEU A 139 6.04 15.44 -11.49
CA LEU A 139 7.10 15.62 -12.49
C LEU A 139 6.90 16.90 -13.31
N ILE A 140 5.66 17.16 -13.76
CA ILE A 140 5.33 18.38 -14.53
C ILE A 140 5.59 19.64 -13.70
N LYS A 141 5.34 19.61 -12.39
CA LYS A 141 5.64 20.69 -11.46
C LYS A 141 7.13 20.88 -11.14
N GLY A 142 8.01 20.01 -11.64
CA GLY A 142 9.45 20.05 -11.36
C GLY A 142 9.87 19.28 -10.10
N GLU A 143 8.94 18.65 -9.38
CA GLU A 143 9.21 17.81 -8.20
C GLU A 143 9.69 16.42 -8.61
N ARG A 144 10.80 16.37 -9.35
CA ARG A 144 11.29 15.15 -10.04
C ARG A 144 11.46 13.95 -9.11
N SER A 145 11.97 14.17 -7.90
CA SER A 145 12.21 13.09 -6.95
C SER A 145 10.90 12.48 -6.45
N ILE A 146 9.94 13.31 -6.04
CA ILE A 146 8.62 12.85 -5.58
C ILE A 146 7.89 12.09 -6.69
N GLY A 147 7.82 12.69 -7.88
CA GLY A 147 7.13 12.08 -9.01
C GLY A 147 7.74 10.74 -9.42
N ALA A 148 9.07 10.64 -9.49
CA ALA A 148 9.75 9.40 -9.84
C ALA A 148 9.48 8.28 -8.81
N TRP A 149 9.55 8.58 -7.51
CA TRP A 149 9.26 7.59 -6.47
C TRP A 149 7.81 7.13 -6.48
N LEU A 150 6.85 8.05 -6.67
CA LEU A 150 5.42 7.69 -6.76
C LEU A 150 5.13 6.84 -7.98
N ILE A 151 5.67 7.19 -9.15
CA ILE A 151 5.49 6.41 -10.38
C ILE A 151 6.10 5.02 -10.21
N LEU A 152 7.33 4.93 -9.70
CA LEU A 152 7.98 3.63 -9.48
C LEU A 152 7.20 2.78 -8.48
N ALA A 153 6.65 3.39 -7.42
CA ALA A 153 5.81 2.70 -6.44
C ALA A 153 4.56 2.10 -7.08
N VAL A 154 3.85 2.89 -7.90
CA VAL A 154 2.62 2.44 -8.57
C VAL A 154 2.92 1.40 -9.65
N VAL A 155 3.99 1.59 -10.44
CA VAL A 155 4.39 0.61 -11.45
C VAL A 155 4.71 -0.73 -10.79
N ALA A 156 5.48 -0.74 -9.70
CA ALA A 156 5.76 -1.97 -8.94
C ALA A 156 4.48 -2.61 -8.38
N LEU A 157 3.56 -1.81 -7.84
CA LEU A 157 2.27 -2.30 -7.33
C LEU A 157 1.40 -2.95 -8.42
N VAL A 158 1.28 -2.30 -9.58
CA VAL A 158 0.50 -2.80 -10.72
C VAL A 158 1.16 -4.06 -11.29
N MET A 159 2.49 -4.04 -11.45
CA MET A 159 3.23 -5.23 -11.88
C MET A 159 3.03 -6.38 -10.89
N GLY A 160 3.06 -6.13 -9.58
CA GLY A 160 2.77 -7.14 -8.57
C GLY A 160 1.38 -7.73 -8.76
N THR A 161 0.37 -6.88 -8.90
CA THR A 161 -1.04 -7.26 -9.01
C THR A 161 -1.34 -8.08 -10.28
N TYR A 162 -0.77 -7.68 -11.42
CA TYR A 162 -1.01 -8.31 -12.72
C TYR A 162 0.12 -9.24 -13.17
N ASN A 163 0.95 -9.72 -12.24
CA ASN A 163 2.16 -10.48 -12.55
C ASN A 163 1.89 -11.73 -13.42
N LYS A 164 0.74 -12.39 -13.25
CA LYS A 164 0.33 -13.57 -14.02
C LYS A 164 0.17 -13.25 -15.51
N SER A 165 -0.21 -12.02 -15.86
CA SER A 165 -0.47 -11.62 -17.24
C SER A 165 0.79 -11.40 -18.07
N PHE A 166 1.93 -11.05 -17.45
CA PHE A 166 3.17 -10.73 -18.17
C PHE A 166 4.38 -11.59 -17.79
N MET A 167 4.30 -12.37 -16.70
CA MET A 167 5.35 -13.31 -16.26
C MET A 167 4.85 -14.76 -16.20
N ALA A 168 3.95 -15.14 -17.12
CA ALA A 168 3.33 -16.46 -17.15
C ALA A 168 4.33 -17.64 -17.19
N ASN A 169 5.55 -17.43 -17.71
CA ASN A 169 6.62 -18.44 -17.81
C ASN A 169 7.78 -18.19 -16.82
N SER A 170 7.53 -17.48 -15.71
CA SER A 170 8.55 -17.24 -14.70
C SER A 170 8.94 -18.52 -13.96
N ILE A 171 10.23 -18.62 -13.62
CA ILE A 171 10.78 -19.68 -12.75
C ILE A 171 10.38 -19.44 -11.29
N ILE A 172 10.17 -18.18 -10.91
CA ILE A 172 9.72 -17.77 -9.57
C ILE A 172 8.19 -17.79 -9.54
N ASP A 173 7.62 -18.32 -8.45
CA ASP A 173 6.17 -18.35 -8.25
C ASP A 173 5.55 -16.95 -8.21
N HIS A 174 4.36 -16.82 -8.78
CA HIS A 174 3.59 -15.59 -8.88
C HIS A 174 3.28 -14.91 -7.53
N ILE A 175 3.10 -15.69 -6.48
CA ILE A 175 2.87 -15.20 -5.11
C ILE A 175 4.14 -14.52 -4.58
N ASP A 176 5.30 -15.16 -4.79
CA ASP A 176 6.58 -14.61 -4.34
C ASP A 176 6.91 -13.32 -5.07
N ILE A 177 6.69 -13.28 -6.38
CA ILE A 177 6.89 -12.07 -7.19
C ILE A 177 5.97 -10.94 -6.72
N TYR A 178 4.70 -11.25 -6.41
CA TYR A 178 3.78 -10.27 -5.84
C TYR A 178 4.35 -9.65 -4.55
N HIS A 179 4.82 -10.45 -3.60
CA HIS A 179 5.38 -9.93 -2.35
C HIS A 179 6.62 -9.07 -2.57
N TYR A 180 7.55 -9.48 -3.44
CA TYR A 180 8.76 -8.69 -3.74
C TYR A 180 8.44 -7.36 -4.42
N LEU A 181 7.52 -7.36 -5.40
CA LEU A 181 7.11 -6.14 -6.08
C LEU A 181 6.34 -5.20 -5.16
N LEU A 182 5.52 -5.76 -4.27
CA LEU A 182 4.84 -4.98 -3.24
C LEU A 182 5.84 -4.38 -2.24
N ALA A 183 6.90 -5.10 -1.88
CA ALA A 183 7.96 -4.59 -1.02
C ALA A 183 8.70 -3.41 -1.68
N ILE A 184 9.02 -3.53 -2.97
CA ILE A 184 9.59 -2.42 -3.77
C ILE A 184 8.63 -1.22 -3.78
N SER A 185 7.32 -1.47 -3.95
CA SER A 185 6.30 -0.43 -3.91
C SER A 185 6.28 0.31 -2.58
N LEU A 186 6.24 -0.41 -1.45
CA LEU A 186 6.27 0.18 -0.10
C LEU A 186 7.54 1.02 0.11
N PHE A 187 8.70 0.51 -0.31
CA PHE A 187 9.95 1.25 -0.21
C PHE A 187 9.88 2.57 -0.99
N CYS A 188 9.35 2.54 -2.22
CA CYS A 188 9.21 3.73 -3.06
C CYS A 188 8.22 4.74 -2.46
N PHE A 189 7.09 4.28 -1.91
CA PHE A 189 6.17 5.15 -1.17
C PHE A 189 6.85 5.80 0.05
N GLY A 190 7.61 5.04 0.84
CA GLY A 190 8.40 5.58 1.95
C GLY A 190 9.41 6.65 1.50
N ARG A 191 10.08 6.42 0.36
CA ARG A 191 11.00 7.40 -0.24
C ARG A 191 10.29 8.67 -0.67
N ALA A 192 9.11 8.57 -1.27
CA ALA A 192 8.28 9.73 -1.62
C ALA A 192 7.84 10.49 -0.35
N ALA A 193 7.35 9.76 0.66
CA ALA A 193 6.84 10.31 1.91
C ALA A 193 7.89 11.13 2.68
N ARG A 194 9.18 10.79 2.57
CA ARG A 194 10.28 11.59 3.15
C ARG A 194 10.25 13.08 2.74
N HIS A 195 9.65 13.40 1.59
CA HIS A 195 9.56 14.78 1.08
C HIS A 195 8.30 15.52 1.53
N GLN A 196 7.50 14.93 2.42
CA GLN A 196 6.36 15.59 3.02
C GLN A 196 6.83 16.80 3.84
N THR A 197 6.24 17.96 3.57
CA THR A 197 6.50 19.19 4.32
C THR A 197 5.72 19.16 5.63
N HIS A 198 6.39 19.53 6.72
CA HIS A 198 5.78 19.81 8.01
C HIS A 198 4.86 21.05 7.95
#